data_AF-A0A1A9UK90-F1
#
_entry.id   AF-A0A1A9UK90-F1
#
_cell.length_a   1.000
_cell.length_b   1.000
_cell.length_c   1.000
_cell.angle_alpha   90.00
_cell.angle_beta   90.00
_cell.angle_gamma   90.00
#
_symmetry.space_group_name_H-M   'P 1'
#
loop_
_entity.id
_entity.type
_entity.pdbx_description
1 polymer ?
#
loop_
_entity_poly.entity_id
_entity_poly.type
_entity_poly.pdbx_seq_one_letter_code
_entity_poly.pdbx_strand_id
1 'polypeptide(L)'
;MHVNNETGVIQDIKSFGKICRDSGILFHVDATQSVGKIPIDLRKIPVDLMSFNAHKIYGPKGIGVLFIRRRPPVYLKAQMHGGSQENSFRPGTLPVHQVVGMGEACCLVQKEMHEENKKIKKFRKILISGSACTSGDSHSSHVLQSMGISRLLSID
;
A
#
# COMPACT_ATOMS: atom_id res chain seq x y z
N MET A 1 -6.43 9.43 -3.01
CA MET A 1 -5.70 8.16 -2.81
C MET A 1 -4.41 8.20 -3.64
N HIS A 2 -3.28 7.69 -3.12
CA HIS A 2 -1.99 7.67 -3.84
C HIS A 2 -1.97 6.61 -4.94
N VAL A 3 -2.45 5.41 -4.64
CA VAL A 3 -2.60 4.29 -5.60
C VAL A 3 -4.01 3.77 -5.51
N ASN A 4 -4.77 3.83 -6.61
CA ASN A 4 -6.13 3.31 -6.63
C ASN A 4 -6.15 1.78 -6.42
N ASN A 5 -7.04 1.31 -5.55
CA ASN A 5 -7.14 -0.09 -5.13
C ASN A 5 -7.72 -1.03 -6.18
N GLU A 6 -8.45 -0.52 -7.18
CA GLU A 6 -9.02 -1.34 -8.26
C GLU A 6 -8.10 -1.41 -9.48
N THR A 7 -7.64 -0.25 -9.95
CA THR A 7 -6.92 -0.07 -11.22
C THR A 7 -5.40 -0.03 -11.06
N GLY A 8 -4.90 0.26 -9.86
CA GLY A 8 -3.47 0.46 -9.61
C GLY A 8 -2.90 1.76 -10.17
N VAL A 9 -3.74 2.69 -10.63
CA VAL A 9 -3.30 4.02 -11.11
C VAL A 9 -2.63 4.78 -9.96
N ILE A 10 -1.44 5.33 -10.24
CA ILE A 10 -0.63 6.11 -9.30
C ILE A 10 -0.89 7.60 -9.57
N GLN A 11 -1.25 8.33 -8.52
CA GLN A 11 -1.49 9.77 -8.59
C GLN A 11 -0.24 10.56 -8.21
N ASP A 12 -0.02 11.72 -8.84
CA ASP A 12 1.08 12.62 -8.51
C ASP A 12 0.78 13.44 -7.24
N ILE A 13 0.92 12.78 -6.10
CA ILE A 13 0.69 13.40 -4.79
C ILE A 13 1.69 14.51 -4.46
N LYS A 14 2.83 14.58 -5.15
CA LYS A 14 3.81 15.66 -4.93
C LYS A 14 3.31 16.96 -5.55
N SER A 15 2.83 16.90 -6.78
CA SER A 15 2.26 18.07 -7.47
C SER A 15 0.97 18.53 -6.78
N PHE A 16 0.06 17.61 -6.44
CA PHE A 16 -1.16 17.97 -5.70
C PHE A 16 -0.86 18.57 -4.33
N GLY A 17 0.05 17.97 -3.56
CA GLY A 17 0.43 18.52 -2.27
C GLY A 17 1.05 19.92 -2.39
N LYS A 18 1.80 20.21 -3.47
CA LYS A 18 2.33 21.56 -3.72
C LYS A 18 1.18 22.56 -3.95
N ILE A 19 0.23 22.22 -4.82
CA ILE A 19 -0.94 23.07 -5.10
C ILE A 19 -1.72 23.36 -3.81
N CYS A 20 -1.99 22.33 -3.00
CA CYS A 20 -2.67 22.48 -1.71
C CYS A 20 -1.87 23.37 -0.76
N ARG A 21 -0.55 23.15 -0.66
CA ARG A 21 0.33 23.93 0.21
C ARG A 21 0.37 25.40 -0.17
N ASP A 22 0.51 25.70 -1.47
CA ASP A 22 0.53 27.06 -2.02
C ASP A 22 -0.82 27.77 -1.79
N SER A 23 -1.91 26.99 -1.68
CA SER A 23 -3.27 27.49 -1.42
C SER A 23 -3.65 27.51 0.07
N GLY A 24 -2.77 27.09 0.99
CA GLY A 24 -3.09 26.97 2.42
C GLY A 24 -4.13 25.88 2.75
N ILE A 25 -4.34 24.92 1.85
CA ILE A 25 -5.32 23.82 2.00
C ILE A 25 -4.61 22.59 2.57
N LEU A 26 -5.25 21.92 3.53
CA LEU A 26 -4.75 20.65 4.06
C LEU A 26 -4.86 19.54 3.01
N PHE A 27 -3.76 18.80 2.83
CA PHE A 27 -3.71 17.69 1.89
C PHE A 27 -3.65 16.33 2.61
N HIS A 28 -4.72 15.55 2.47
CA HIS A 28 -4.80 14.17 2.96
C HIS A 28 -4.61 13.16 1.82
N VAL A 29 -3.80 12.14 2.08
CA VAL A 29 -3.53 11.05 1.14
C VAL A 29 -3.81 9.70 1.79
N ASP A 30 -4.75 8.95 1.25
CA ASP A 30 -4.81 7.51 1.49
C ASP A 30 -3.68 6.81 0.70
N ALA A 31 -2.72 6.27 1.44
CA ALA A 31 -1.52 5.61 0.95
C ALA A 31 -1.55 4.08 1.17
N THR A 32 -2.69 3.52 1.58
CA THR A 32 -2.88 2.11 1.92
C THR A 32 -2.33 1.14 0.87
N GLN A 33 -2.54 1.42 -0.42
CA GLN A 33 -2.05 0.57 -1.51
C GLN A 33 -0.61 0.89 -1.94
N SER A 34 -0.04 2.00 -1.48
CA SER A 34 1.27 2.50 -1.92
C SER A 34 2.40 2.27 -0.92
N VAL A 35 2.11 2.33 0.38
CA VAL A 35 3.10 2.05 1.44
C VAL A 35 3.62 0.62 1.25
N GLY A 36 4.94 0.46 1.40
CA GLY A 36 5.64 -0.82 1.17
C GLY A 36 5.77 -1.24 -0.29
N LYS A 37 5.21 -0.49 -1.25
CA LYS A 37 5.27 -0.80 -2.69
C LYS A 37 5.93 0.30 -3.51
N ILE A 38 5.76 1.56 -3.11
CA ILE A 38 6.37 2.72 -3.76
C ILE A 38 7.13 3.51 -2.70
N PRO A 39 8.33 4.04 -3.00
CA PRO A 39 9.05 4.90 -2.06
C PRO A 39 8.23 6.15 -1.70
N ILE A 40 8.08 6.41 -0.41
CA ILE A 40 7.39 7.59 0.12
C ILE A 40 8.33 8.30 1.10
N ASP A 41 8.65 9.56 0.82
CA ASP A 41 9.44 10.41 1.72
C ASP A 41 8.64 11.67 2.09
N LEU A 42 8.00 11.63 3.26
CA LEU A 42 7.17 12.73 3.78
C LEU A 42 7.98 13.99 4.14
N ARG A 43 9.32 13.94 4.12
CA ARG A 43 10.16 15.14 4.22
C ARG A 43 10.18 15.91 2.90
N LYS A 44 9.98 15.22 1.77
CA LYS A 44 10.03 15.79 0.41
C LYS A 44 8.65 16.01 -0.20
N ILE A 45 7.67 15.20 0.20
CA ILE A 45 6.30 15.27 -0.32
C ILE A 45 5.45 16.13 0.64
N PRO A 46 4.83 17.22 0.16
CA PRO A 46 4.00 18.13 0.97
C PRO A 46 2.61 17.53 1.27
N VAL A 47 2.58 16.42 2.00
CA VAL A 47 1.36 15.77 2.52
C VAL A 47 1.18 16.10 3.98
N ASP A 48 0.01 16.55 4.38
CA ASP A 48 -0.27 16.98 5.76
C ASP A 48 -0.83 15.83 6.59
N LEU A 49 -1.64 14.97 5.98
CA LEU A 49 -2.21 13.76 6.58
C LEU A 49 -2.00 12.57 5.66
N MET A 50 -1.60 11.40 6.19
CA MET A 50 -1.49 10.18 5.38
C MET A 50 -2.01 8.94 6.11
N SER A 51 -2.91 8.19 5.48
CA SER A 51 -3.48 6.97 6.05
C SER A 51 -2.88 5.71 5.41
N PHE A 52 -2.62 4.68 6.21
CA PHE A 52 -2.31 3.33 5.72
C PHE A 52 -2.60 2.27 6.79
N ASN A 53 -2.63 1.00 6.38
CA ASN A 53 -2.91 -0.13 7.28
C ASN A 53 -1.96 -1.31 7.04
N ALA A 54 -1.92 -2.23 7.99
CA ALA A 54 -0.94 -3.31 7.98
C ALA A 54 -1.31 -4.47 7.04
N HIS A 55 -2.59 -4.84 6.94
CA HIS A 55 -3.03 -6.00 6.14
C HIS A 55 -2.88 -5.85 4.62
N LYS A 56 -2.45 -4.69 4.14
CA LYS A 56 -2.09 -4.43 2.73
C LYS A 56 -0.57 -4.50 2.48
N ILE A 57 0.20 -4.77 3.52
CA ILE A 57 1.66 -4.94 3.53
C ILE A 57 2.08 -6.16 4.36
N TYR A 58 1.29 -7.25 4.30
CA TYR A 58 1.54 -8.52 4.98
C TYR A 58 1.45 -8.51 6.52
N GLY A 59 1.00 -7.41 7.12
CA GLY A 59 0.73 -7.32 8.55
C GLY A 59 -0.69 -7.77 8.93
N PRO A 60 -1.03 -7.71 10.23
CA PRO A 60 -2.31 -8.19 10.73
C PRO A 60 -3.49 -7.27 10.38
N LYS A 61 -4.70 -7.83 10.35
CA LYS A 61 -5.95 -7.07 10.20
C LYS A 61 -6.29 -6.36 11.52
N GLY A 62 -6.93 -5.19 11.42
CA GLY A 62 -7.40 -4.43 12.59
C GLY A 62 -6.42 -3.38 13.13
N ILE A 63 -5.34 -3.09 12.39
CA ILE A 63 -4.37 -2.04 12.75
C ILE A 63 -3.97 -1.19 11.55
N GLY A 64 -3.77 0.10 11.82
CA GLY A 64 -3.35 1.09 10.84
C GLY A 64 -2.88 2.37 11.52
N VAL A 65 -2.45 3.31 10.69
CA VAL A 65 -1.80 4.54 11.11
C VAL A 65 -2.38 5.72 10.33
N LEU A 66 -2.54 6.84 11.03
CA LEU A 66 -2.70 8.16 10.45
C LEU A 66 -1.45 8.97 10.78
N PHE A 67 -0.64 9.25 9.77
CA PHE A 67 0.41 10.25 9.88
C PHE A 67 -0.21 11.64 9.94
N ILE A 68 0.26 12.45 10.89
CA ILE A 68 -0.11 13.86 11.05
C ILE A 68 1.16 14.68 11.01
N ARG A 69 1.25 15.63 10.06
CA ARG A 69 2.39 16.52 9.94
C ARG A 69 2.48 17.44 11.17
N ARG A 70 3.68 17.52 11.74
CA ARG A 70 3.97 18.41 12.88
C ARG A 70 4.36 19.83 12.46
N ARG A 71 4.99 19.98 11.30
CA ARG A 71 5.45 21.28 10.77
C ARG A 71 5.17 21.39 9.26
N PRO A 72 4.32 22.34 8.83
CA PRO A 72 3.45 23.19 9.66
C PRO A 72 2.49 22.35 10.54
N PRO A 73 2.01 22.88 11.68
CA PRO A 73 1.11 22.13 12.55
C PRO A 73 -0.24 21.90 11.87
N VAL A 74 -0.76 20.69 11.99
CA VAL A 74 -2.11 20.33 11.54
C VAL A 74 -3.00 20.15 12.76
N TYR A 75 -4.10 20.89 12.81
CA TYR A 75 -5.07 20.84 13.89
C TYR A 75 -6.23 19.93 13.50
N LEU A 76 -6.46 18.88 14.29
CA LEU A 76 -7.57 17.95 14.11
C LEU A 76 -8.39 17.86 15.39
N LYS A 77 -9.70 17.66 15.23
CA LYS A 77 -10.57 17.27 16.33
C LYS A 77 -10.62 15.75 16.42
N ALA A 78 -10.31 15.19 17.59
CA ALA A 78 -10.44 13.77 17.85
C ALA A 78 -11.87 13.29 17.56
N GLN A 79 -11.99 12.15 16.89
CA GLN A 79 -13.29 11.53 16.60
C GLN A 79 -13.72 10.53 17.70
N MET A 80 -12.75 10.03 18.46
CA MET A 80 -12.96 9.12 19.59
C MET A 80 -12.63 9.85 20.90
N HIS A 81 -13.34 9.50 21.97
CA HIS A 81 -13.17 10.10 23.30
C HIS A 81 -12.96 8.99 24.35
N GLY A 82 -12.39 9.34 25.52
CA GLY A 82 -12.21 8.38 26.63
C GLY A 82 -10.76 8.16 27.09
N GLY A 83 -9.87 9.15 26.95
CA GLY A 83 -8.49 9.07 27.41
C GLY A 83 -7.57 10.04 26.66
N SER A 84 -6.27 10.01 26.98
CA SER A 84 -5.24 10.87 26.37
C SER A 84 -4.20 10.11 25.53
N GLN A 85 -4.43 8.83 25.24
CA GLN A 85 -3.55 8.03 24.37
C GLN A 85 -3.40 8.65 22.97
N GLU A 86 -2.28 8.37 22.30
CA GLU A 86 -1.96 8.91 20.96
C GLU A 86 -2.08 10.44 20.87
N ASN A 87 -1.57 11.15 21.89
CA ASN A 87 -1.67 12.62 22.02
C ASN A 87 -3.13 13.12 21.98
N SER A 88 -4.03 12.37 22.61
CA SER A 88 -5.47 12.63 22.64
C SER A 88 -6.19 12.56 21.28
N PHE A 89 -5.53 12.12 20.20
CA PHE A 89 -6.19 11.95 18.90
C PHE A 89 -6.97 10.64 18.78
N ARG A 90 -6.48 9.59 19.44
CA ARG A 90 -7.06 8.24 19.40
C ARG A 90 -6.95 7.61 20.80
N PRO A 91 -7.93 7.87 21.68
CA PRO A 91 -7.98 7.24 22.99
C PRO A 91 -8.21 5.73 22.92
N GLY A 92 -7.94 5.07 24.05
CA GLY A 92 -8.10 3.63 24.22
C GLY A 92 -6.78 2.88 24.24
N THR A 93 -6.80 1.70 24.87
CA THR A 93 -5.61 0.85 25.02
C THR A 93 -5.03 0.47 23.66
N LEU A 94 -3.71 0.58 23.54
CA LEU A 94 -3.00 0.18 22.33
C LEU A 94 -2.94 -1.37 22.25
N PRO A 95 -3.43 -1.99 21.16
CA PRO A 95 -3.34 -3.44 21.00
C PRO A 95 -1.88 -3.82 20.67
N VAL A 96 -1.06 -4.05 21.69
CA VAL A 96 0.41 -4.19 21.57
C VAL A 96 0.82 -5.21 20.50
N HIS A 97 0.20 -6.40 20.48
CA HIS A 97 0.51 -7.44 19.49
C HIS A 97 0.23 -6.99 18.04
N GLN A 98 -0.82 -6.20 17.82
CA GLN A 98 -1.14 -5.62 16.51
C GLN A 98 -0.12 -4.55 16.10
N VAL A 99 0.28 -3.69 17.04
CA VAL A 99 1.30 -2.65 16.81
C VAL A 99 2.64 -3.30 16.45
N VAL A 100 3.05 -4.34 17.19
CA VAL A 100 4.27 -5.10 16.91
C VAL A 100 4.20 -5.77 15.53
N GLY A 101 3.09 -6.44 15.22
CA GLY A 101 2.90 -7.09 13.91
C GLY A 101 2.93 -6.10 12.75
N MET A 102 2.37 -4.90 12.91
CA MET A 102 2.47 -3.82 11.92
C MET A 102 3.90 -3.29 11.80
N GLY A 103 4.62 -3.12 12.91
CA GLY A 103 6.01 -2.68 12.91
C GLY A 103 6.93 -3.64 12.15
N GLU A 104 6.77 -4.95 12.39
CA GLU A 104 7.55 -5.97 11.69
C GLU A 104 7.22 -6.02 10.20
N ALA A 105 5.93 -5.94 9.85
CA ALA A 105 5.50 -5.86 8.45
C ALA A 105 6.15 -4.66 7.72
N CYS A 106 6.17 -3.49 8.36
CA CYS A 106 6.86 -2.30 7.84
C CYS A 106 8.38 -2.52 7.67
N CYS A 107 9.03 -3.19 8.63
CA CYS A 107 10.46 -3.51 8.57
C CYS A 107 10.79 -4.44 7.40
N LEU A 108 9.99 -5.50 7.21
CA LEU A 108 10.16 -6.47 6.14
C LEU A 108 9.98 -5.82 4.77
N VAL A 109 8.86 -5.10 4.54
CA VAL A 109 8.64 -4.44 3.24
C VAL A 109 9.71 -3.39 2.96
N GLN A 110 10.26 -2.69 3.97
CA GLN A 110 11.35 -1.74 3.73
C GLN A 110 12.61 -2.41 3.16
N LYS A 111 12.92 -3.64 3.59
CA LYS A 111 14.07 -4.41 3.12
C LYS A 111 13.83 -5.05 1.75
N GLU A 112 12.62 -5.56 1.53
CA GLU A 112 12.31 -6.41 0.38
C GLU A 112 11.64 -5.68 -0.79
N MET A 113 11.08 -4.47 -0.57
CA MET A 113 10.24 -3.75 -1.53
C MET A 113 10.86 -3.65 -2.93
N HIS A 114 12.18 -3.44 -3.03
CA HIS A 114 12.81 -3.29 -4.35
C HIS A 114 12.83 -4.61 -5.14
N GLU A 115 13.24 -5.70 -4.50
CA GLU A 115 13.33 -7.02 -5.14
C GLU A 115 11.94 -7.62 -5.40
N GLU A 116 11.01 -7.42 -4.46
CA GLU A 116 9.62 -7.84 -4.65
C GLU A 116 8.97 -7.11 -5.81
N ASN A 117 9.16 -5.79 -5.92
CA ASN A 117 8.63 -5.02 -7.05
C ASN A 117 9.21 -5.45 -8.40
N LYS A 118 10.48 -5.86 -8.48
CA LYS A 118 11.06 -6.43 -9.72
C LYS A 118 10.33 -7.71 -10.11
N LYS A 119 10.11 -8.62 -9.16
CA LYS A 119 9.39 -9.89 -9.36
C LYS A 119 7.93 -9.63 -9.79
N ILE A 120 7.22 -8.77 -9.07
CA ILE A 120 5.82 -8.42 -9.39
C ILE A 120 5.71 -7.78 -10.78
N LYS A 121 6.62 -6.86 -11.14
CA LYS A 121 6.63 -6.26 -12.49
C LYS A 121 6.86 -7.30 -13.58
N LYS A 122 7.72 -8.29 -13.34
CA LYS A 122 7.93 -9.41 -14.27
C LYS A 122 6.64 -10.19 -14.47
N PHE A 123 5.97 -10.60 -13.39
CA PHE A 123 4.71 -11.34 -13.48
C PHE A 123 3.59 -10.52 -14.12
N ARG A 124 3.47 -9.24 -13.79
CA ARG A 124 2.52 -8.33 -14.44
C ARG A 124 2.73 -8.28 -15.96
N LYS A 125 3.97 -8.21 -16.44
CA LYS A 125 4.26 -8.22 -17.88
C LYS A 125 3.80 -9.52 -18.54
N ILE A 126 4.08 -10.66 -17.91
CA ILE A 126 3.67 -12.00 -18.41
C ILE A 126 2.15 -12.11 -18.52
N LEU A 127 1.43 -11.60 -17.51
CA LEU A 127 -0.03 -11.62 -17.50
C LEU A 127 -0.63 -10.70 -18.57
N ILE A 128 -0.10 -9.47 -18.71
CA ILE A 128 -0.60 -8.48 -19.68
C ILE A 128 -0.28 -8.88 -21.12
N SER A 129 0.90 -9.47 -21.38
CA SER A 129 1.29 -9.86 -22.74
C SER A 129 0.49 -11.05 -23.27
N GLY A 130 -0.35 -11.69 -22.44
CA GLY A 130 -1.04 -12.91 -22.81
C GLY A 130 -0.12 -14.10 -23.01
N SER A 131 1.19 -13.99 -22.74
CA SER A 131 2.15 -15.11 -22.79
C SER A 131 1.82 -16.20 -21.76
N ALA A 132 1.02 -15.83 -20.75
CA ALA A 132 0.38 -16.75 -19.81
C ALA A 132 -0.79 -17.55 -20.43
N CYS A 133 -1.42 -17.04 -21.49
CA CYS A 133 -2.72 -17.49 -22.01
C CYS A 133 -2.73 -17.68 -23.54
N THR A 134 -1.59 -17.86 -24.23
CA THR A 134 -1.60 -18.22 -25.66
C THR A 134 -2.17 -19.63 -25.84
N SER A 135 -3.50 -19.71 -25.92
CA SER A 135 -4.30 -20.86 -26.36
C SER A 135 -4.50 -20.83 -27.89
N GLY A 136 -3.50 -20.34 -28.62
CA GLY A 136 -3.46 -20.35 -30.09
C GLY A 136 -2.46 -21.34 -30.67
N ASP A 137 -1.51 -21.80 -29.86
CA ASP A 137 -0.66 -22.95 -30.17
C ASP A 137 -1.24 -24.15 -29.42
N SER A 138 -1.24 -25.32 -30.04
CA SER A 138 -1.65 -26.63 -29.50
C SER A 138 -0.81 -27.11 -28.30
N HIS A 139 -0.09 -26.20 -27.64
CA HIS A 139 0.69 -26.46 -26.45
C HIS A 139 0.06 -25.79 -25.24
N SER A 140 -0.11 -26.60 -24.18
CA SER A 140 -0.62 -26.18 -22.88
C SER A 140 0.00 -24.85 -22.42
N SER A 141 -0.84 -23.92 -21.98
CA SER A 141 -0.40 -22.60 -21.55
C SER A 141 0.71 -22.70 -20.48
N HIS A 142 1.71 -21.83 -20.55
CA HIS A 142 2.81 -21.81 -19.59
C HIS A 142 2.33 -21.67 -18.14
N VAL A 143 1.15 -21.08 -17.92
CA VAL A 143 0.50 -21.02 -16.61
C VAL A 143 0.13 -22.41 -16.11
N LEU A 144 -0.54 -23.24 -16.93
CA LEU A 144 -0.90 -24.61 -16.56
C LEU A 144 0.34 -25.48 -16.29
N GLN A 145 1.41 -25.31 -17.08
CA GLN A 145 2.69 -25.97 -16.81
C GLN A 145 3.34 -25.49 -15.51
N SER A 146 3.35 -24.18 -15.25
CA SER A 146 3.98 -23.62 -14.04
C SER A 146 3.23 -23.94 -12.75
N MET A 147 1.91 -24.19 -12.82
CA MET A 147 1.10 -24.63 -11.69
C MET A 147 1.15 -26.15 -11.46
N GLY A 148 1.80 -26.91 -12.35
CA GLY A 148 1.85 -28.38 -12.27
C GLY A 148 0.52 -29.08 -12.59
N ILE A 149 -0.45 -28.36 -13.15
CA ILE A 149 -1.82 -28.82 -13.41
C ILE A 149 -2.00 -29.23 -14.88
N SER A 150 -0.98 -29.07 -15.71
CA SER A 150 -0.99 -29.48 -17.12
C SER A 150 -1.30 -30.96 -17.35
N ARG A 151 -1.10 -31.84 -16.37
CA ARG A 151 -1.51 -33.27 -16.42
C ARG A 151 -2.93 -33.56 -15.94
N LEU A 152 -3.61 -32.60 -15.33
CA LEU A 152 -4.97 -32.75 -14.79
C LEU A 152 -6.06 -32.42 -15.83
N LEU A 153 -5.70 -31.66 -16.86
CA LEU A 153 -6.58 -31.30 -17.97
C LEU A 153 -6.05 -31.97 -19.25
N SER A 154 -6.26 -33.28 -19.38
CA SER A 154 -6.15 -33.94 -20.68
C SER A 154 -7.31 -33.44 -21.55
N ILE A 155 -7.02 -32.52 -22.47
CA ILE A 155 -7.92 -32.23 -23.58
C ILE A 155 -7.33 -33.01 -24.76
N ASP A 156 -7.95 -34.15 -25.06
CA ASP A 156 -7.88 -34.76 -26.39
C ASP A 156 -8.66 -33.89 -27.39
#